data_AF-A0A5C7SYV0-F1
#
_entry.id   AF-A0A5C7SYV0-F1
#
_cell.length_a   1.000
_cell.length_b   1.000
_cell.length_c   1.000
_cell.angle_alpha   90.00
_cell.angle_beta   90.00
_cell.angle_gamma   90.00
#
_symmetry.space_group_name_H-M   'P 1'
#
loop_
_entity.id
_entity.type
_entity.pdbx_description
1 polymer ?
#
loop_
_entity_poly.entity_id
_entity_poly.type
_entity_poly.pdbx_seq_one_letter_code
_entity_poly.pdbx_strand_id
1 'polypeptide(L)'
;MKQPRAWQRMLSGRRLDLLDPTPVDIEIEDIAHGLAFVARWNGQTRGDWPYSVAEHSLLVEEIFVRMSPGIAAKWRLAALLHDAPEYVIGDMISPVKAAVGPGYGELDLRLTAAVHLRFG
;
A
#
# COMPACT_ATOMS: atom_id res chain seq x y z
N MET A 1 25.30 -16.78 -4.75
CA MET A 1 24.94 -15.60 -5.57
C MET A 1 24.65 -14.45 -4.64
N LYS A 2 25.18 -13.24 -4.91
CA LYS A 2 24.85 -12.03 -4.14
C LYS A 2 23.39 -11.69 -4.46
N GLN A 3 22.49 -11.68 -3.48
CA GLN A 3 21.10 -11.30 -3.73
C GLN A 3 21.07 -9.87 -4.30
N PRO A 4 20.39 -9.63 -5.43
CA PRO A 4 20.23 -8.29 -5.96
C PRO A 4 19.52 -7.41 -4.93
N ARG A 5 19.90 -6.14 -4.88
CA ARG A 5 19.37 -5.17 -3.90
C ARG A 5 17.86 -5.02 -4.11
N ALA A 6 17.06 -5.52 -3.18
CA ALA A 6 15.61 -5.44 -3.24
C ALA A 6 15.03 -4.76 -1.99
N TRP A 7 15.58 -3.62 -1.59
CA TRP A 7 15.07 -2.85 -0.44
C TRP A 7 14.86 -1.37 -0.75
N GLN A 8 13.80 -0.80 -0.19
CA GLN A 8 13.51 0.63 -0.17
C GLN A 8 13.97 1.24 1.17
N ARG A 9 14.66 2.38 1.12
CA ARG A 9 14.99 3.19 2.30
C ARG A 9 13.88 4.22 2.50
N MET A 10 13.43 4.38 3.74
CA MET A 10 12.45 5.37 4.13
C MET A 10 13.11 6.62 4.73
N LEU A 11 12.39 7.73 4.75
CA LEU A 11 12.87 8.99 5.34
C LEU A 11 13.09 8.87 6.87
N SER A 12 12.37 7.96 7.53
CA SER A 12 12.59 7.58 8.93
C SER A 12 13.98 6.98 9.21
N GLY A 13 14.73 6.62 8.15
CA GLY A 13 15.99 5.90 8.24
C GLY A 13 15.83 4.37 8.21
N ARG A 14 14.61 3.84 8.34
CA ARG A 14 14.31 2.40 8.20
C ARG A 14 14.44 1.91 6.77
N ARG A 15 14.55 0.60 6.57
CA ARG A 15 14.50 -0.03 5.25
C ARG A 15 13.55 -1.20 5.27
N LEU A 16 12.89 -1.46 4.15
CA LEU A 16 12.02 -2.60 3.97
C LEU A 16 12.56 -3.46 2.82
N ASP A 17 12.82 -4.73 3.08
CA ASP A 17 13.09 -5.72 2.03
C ASP A 17 11.77 -6.03 1.31
N LEU A 18 11.78 -5.93 -0.02
CA LEU A 18 10.58 -6.11 -0.84
C LEU A 18 10.29 -7.60 -1.06
N LEU A 19 11.31 -8.45 -1.10
CA LEU A 19 11.15 -9.88 -1.39
C LEU A 19 10.85 -10.69 -0.13
N ASP A 20 11.31 -10.20 1.02
CA ASP A 20 11.10 -10.80 2.35
C ASP A 20 10.80 -9.71 3.42
N PRO A 21 9.61 -9.06 3.33
CA PRO A 21 9.29 -7.92 4.18
C PRO A 21 9.13 -8.34 5.65
N THR A 22 9.92 -7.71 6.53
CA THR A 22 9.83 -7.93 7.97
C THR A 22 8.77 -6.99 8.56
N PRO A 23 7.72 -7.50 9.26
CA PRO A 23 6.65 -6.66 9.78
C PRO A 23 7.13 -5.53 10.70
N VAL A 24 8.14 -5.77 11.54
CA VAL A 24 8.68 -4.75 12.46
C VAL A 24 9.42 -3.61 11.76
N ASP A 25 9.66 -3.70 10.46
CA ASP A 25 10.24 -2.63 9.64
C ASP A 25 9.20 -1.69 9.03
N ILE A 26 7.90 -2.01 9.19
CA ILE A 26 6.78 -1.23 8.66
C ILE A 26 6.30 -0.26 9.74
N GLU A 27 6.26 1.02 9.39
CA GLU A 27 5.72 2.09 10.24
C GLU A 27 4.64 2.87 9.51
N ILE A 28 3.63 3.33 10.25
CA ILE A 28 2.47 3.99 9.64
C ILE A 28 2.84 5.35 9.05
N GLU A 29 3.83 6.04 9.61
CA GLU A 29 4.34 7.31 9.12
C GLU A 29 5.00 7.16 7.75
N ASP A 30 5.74 6.07 7.53
CA ASP A 30 6.39 5.77 6.25
C ASP A 30 5.35 5.41 5.18
N ILE A 31 4.32 4.63 5.55
CA ILE A 31 3.18 4.34 4.67
C ILE A 31 2.44 5.63 4.32
N ALA A 32 2.02 6.40 5.31
CA ALA A 32 1.25 7.62 5.11
C ALA A 32 2.00 8.62 4.24
N HIS A 33 3.31 8.80 4.47
CA HIS A 33 4.14 9.64 3.63
C HIS A 33 4.18 9.13 2.20
N GLY A 34 4.50 7.85 1.97
CA GLY A 34 4.56 7.30 0.62
C GLY A 34 3.24 7.43 -0.13
N LEU A 35 2.14 6.95 0.47
CA LEU A 35 0.82 6.95 -0.16
C LEU A 35 0.28 8.37 -0.47
N ALA A 36 0.68 9.39 0.30
CA ALA A 36 0.30 10.78 0.04
C ALA A 36 0.93 11.35 -1.25
N PHE A 37 2.03 10.76 -1.72
CA PHE A 37 2.74 11.20 -2.93
C PHE A 37 2.59 10.24 -4.12
N VAL A 38 2.04 9.03 -3.93
CA VAL A 38 1.71 8.13 -5.04
C VAL A 38 0.39 8.57 -5.67
N ALA A 39 0.44 8.99 -6.93
CA ALA A 39 -0.73 9.40 -7.70
C ALA A 39 -1.43 8.19 -8.33
N ARG A 40 -2.77 8.14 -8.22
CA ARG A 40 -3.62 7.18 -8.93
C ARG A 40 -3.92 7.64 -10.35
N TRP A 41 -4.49 6.74 -11.15
CA TRP A 41 -4.92 7.01 -12.54
C TRP A 41 -3.77 7.49 -13.45
N ASN A 42 -2.52 7.19 -13.12
CA ASN A 42 -1.33 7.74 -13.76
C ASN A 42 -1.37 9.29 -13.86
N GLY A 43 -1.99 9.96 -12.87
CA GLY A 43 -2.12 11.42 -12.83
C GLY A 43 -3.11 12.01 -13.83
N GLN A 44 -3.91 11.20 -14.53
CA GLN A 44 -4.97 11.69 -15.43
C GLN A 44 -6.22 12.14 -14.65
N THR A 45 -6.02 13.09 -13.74
CA THR A 45 -7.04 13.66 -12.86
C THR A 45 -7.17 15.16 -13.08
N ARG A 46 -8.33 15.73 -12.74
CA ARG A 46 -8.55 17.18 -12.79
C ARG A 46 -8.24 17.80 -11.44
N GLY A 47 -7.60 18.97 -11.44
CA GLY A 47 -7.26 19.74 -10.24
C GLY A 47 -5.78 20.09 -10.20
N ASP A 48 -5.41 20.94 -9.24
CA ASP A 48 -4.02 21.38 -9.06
C ASP A 48 -3.13 20.30 -8.42
N TRP A 49 -3.74 19.29 -7.80
CA TRP A 49 -3.08 18.22 -7.06
C TRP A 49 -3.49 16.84 -7.57
N PRO A 50 -2.60 15.84 -7.53
CA PRO A 50 -2.94 14.47 -7.92
C PRO A 50 -3.91 13.83 -6.92
N TYR A 51 -4.80 12.98 -7.41
CA TYR A 51 -5.58 12.08 -6.55
C TYR A 51 -4.67 10.97 -6.01
N SER A 52 -4.33 11.05 -4.72
CA SER A 52 -3.32 10.18 -4.11
C SER A 52 -3.90 8.82 -3.67
N VAL A 53 -3.02 7.83 -3.47
CA VAL A 53 -3.41 6.54 -2.88
C VAL A 53 -3.88 6.72 -1.43
N ALA A 54 -3.32 7.68 -0.69
CA ALA A 54 -3.78 8.00 0.66
C ALA A 54 -5.23 8.53 0.65
N GLU A 55 -5.57 9.45 -0.25
CA GLU A 55 -6.92 9.98 -0.39
C GLU A 55 -7.92 8.88 -0.78
N HIS A 56 -7.53 8.01 -1.71
CA HIS A 56 -8.30 6.82 -2.08
C HIS A 56 -8.52 5.87 -0.90
N SER A 57 -7.51 5.62 -0.10
CA SER A 57 -7.60 4.72 1.05
C SER A 57 -8.61 5.22 2.09
N LEU A 58 -8.64 6.54 2.34
CA LEU A 58 -9.64 7.17 3.20
C LEU A 58 -11.05 7.03 2.62
N LEU A 59 -11.22 7.28 1.31
CA LEU A 59 -12.52 7.15 0.64
C LEU A 59 -13.04 5.70 0.70
N VAL A 60 -12.16 4.71 0.50
CA VAL A 60 -12.51 3.28 0.59
C VAL A 60 -12.96 2.93 2.01
N GLU A 61 -12.24 3.36 3.05
CA GLU A 61 -12.64 3.12 4.44
C GLU A 61 -14.01 3.74 4.76
N GLU A 62 -14.25 4.98 4.31
CA GLU A 62 -15.51 5.69 4.51
C GLU A 62 -16.69 4.96 3.84
N ILE A 63 -16.51 4.53 2.59
CA ILE A 63 -17.51 3.74 1.85
C ILE A 63 -17.74 2.40 2.57
N PHE A 64 -16.68 1.70 2.97
CA PHE A 64 -16.76 0.41 3.64
C PHE A 64 -17.57 0.47 4.95
N VAL A 65 -17.32 1.49 5.78
CA VAL A 65 -18.05 1.71 7.03
C VAL A 65 -19.53 2.01 6.78
N ARG A 66 -19.83 2.85 5.77
CA ARG A 66 -21.23 3.16 5.41
C ARG A 66 -21.99 1.94 4.92
N MET A 67 -21.32 1.07 4.16
CA MET A 67 -21.92 -0.18 3.66
C MET A 67 -22.02 -1.27 4.73
N SER A 68 -21.23 -1.16 5.81
CA SER A 68 -21.16 -2.16 6.89
C SER A 68 -21.35 -1.53 8.27
N PRO A 69 -22.56 -1.03 8.62
CA PRO A 69 -22.79 -0.42 9.93
C PRO A 69 -22.45 -1.38 11.08
N GLY A 70 -21.70 -0.89 12.07
CA GLY A 70 -21.29 -1.69 13.24
C GLY A 70 -20.14 -2.66 12.99
N ILE A 71 -19.48 -2.60 11.82
CA ILE A 71 -18.31 -3.44 11.54
C ILE A 71 -17.17 -3.19 12.55
N ALA A 72 -16.49 -4.26 12.95
CA ALA A 72 -15.39 -4.18 13.91
C ALA A 72 -14.21 -3.34 13.38
N ALA A 73 -13.53 -2.63 14.29
CA ALA A 73 -12.43 -1.71 13.95
C ALA A 73 -11.30 -2.35 13.11
N LYS A 74 -10.98 -3.62 13.35
CA LYS A 74 -9.96 -4.35 12.57
C LYS A 74 -10.28 -4.42 11.07
N TRP A 75 -11.56 -4.51 10.70
CA TRP A 75 -11.96 -4.56 9.30
C TRP A 75 -11.93 -3.17 8.66
N ARG A 76 -12.21 -2.13 9.45
CA ARG A 76 -12.00 -0.74 9.01
C ARG A 76 -10.52 -0.47 8.76
N LEU A 77 -9.65 -0.95 9.64
CA LEU A 77 -8.21 -0.84 9.48
C LEU A 77 -7.71 -1.61 8.26
N ALA A 78 -8.21 -2.83 8.02
CA ALA A 78 -7.91 -3.60 6.82
C ALA A 78 -8.36 -2.88 5.54
N ALA A 79 -9.53 -2.24 5.54
CA ALA A 79 -9.98 -1.42 4.43
C ALA A 79 -9.10 -0.17 4.22
N LEU A 80 -8.68 0.48 5.30
CA LEU A 80 -7.79 1.64 5.23
C LEU A 80 -6.38 1.28 4.72
N LEU A 81 -5.87 0.10 5.08
CA LEU A 81 -4.52 -0.35 4.73
C LEU A 81 -4.48 -1.26 3.48
N HIS A 82 -5.58 -1.40 2.75
CA HIS A 82 -5.66 -2.35 1.63
C HIS A 82 -4.62 -2.08 0.53
N ASP A 83 -4.37 -0.81 0.21
CA ASP A 83 -3.37 -0.37 -0.76
C ASP A 83 -2.05 0.07 -0.07
N ALA A 84 -1.86 -0.26 1.22
CA ALA A 84 -0.62 0.05 1.93
C ALA A 84 0.65 -0.45 1.22
N PRO A 85 0.69 -1.64 0.57
CA PRO A 85 1.86 -2.08 -0.19
C PRO A 85 2.36 -1.07 -1.24
N GLU A 86 1.49 -0.22 -1.79
CA GLU A 86 1.84 0.71 -2.87
C GLU A 86 2.85 1.78 -2.43
N TYR A 87 3.08 1.99 -1.13
CA TYR A 87 4.15 2.88 -0.64
C TYR A 87 5.57 2.40 -1.02
N VAL A 88 5.72 1.12 -1.38
CA VAL A 88 6.99 0.52 -1.84
C VAL A 88 6.97 -0.03 -3.26
N ILE A 89 5.81 -0.50 -3.76
CA ILE A 89 5.70 -1.05 -5.12
C ILE A 89 5.09 -0.08 -6.14
N GLY A 90 4.55 1.05 -5.68
CA GLY A 90 3.83 2.03 -6.50
C GLY A 90 2.41 1.60 -6.89
N ASP A 91 1.58 2.58 -7.28
CA ASP A 91 0.28 2.32 -7.90
C ASP A 91 0.50 1.80 -9.32
N MET A 92 -0.27 0.76 -9.67
CA MET A 92 -0.29 0.21 -11.01
C MET A 92 -1.74 -0.02 -11.43
N ILE A 93 -2.12 0.55 -12.57
CA ILE A 93 -3.48 0.42 -13.08
C ILE A 93 -3.84 -1.07 -13.29
N SER A 94 -5.08 -1.42 -12.95
CA SER A 94 -5.57 -2.80 -12.98
C SER A 94 -5.30 -3.55 -14.30
N PRO A 95 -5.42 -2.93 -15.49
CA PRO A 95 -5.09 -3.61 -16.75
C PRO A 95 -3.63 -4.07 -16.84
N VAL A 96 -2.69 -3.32 -16.26
CA VAL A 96 -1.27 -3.69 -16.24
C VAL A 96 -0.99 -4.71 -15.15
N LYS A 97 -1.61 -4.60 -13.96
CA LYS A 97 -1.53 -5.64 -12.90
C LYS A 97 -1.87 -7.03 -13.45
N ALA A 98 -2.89 -7.14 -14.30
CA ALA A 98 -3.26 -8.41 -14.95
C ALA A 98 -2.21 -8.95 -15.95
N ALA A 99 -1.35 -8.09 -16.50
CA ALA A 99 -0.39 -8.44 -17.55
C ALA A 99 1.05 -8.70 -17.06
N VAL A 100 1.44 -8.17 -15.89
CA VAL A 100 2.83 -8.29 -15.36
C VAL A 100 3.17 -9.72 -14.94
N GLY A 101 2.17 -10.53 -14.61
CA GLY A 101 2.33 -11.95 -14.29
C GLY A 101 2.36 -12.25 -12.78
N PRO A 102 2.47 -13.55 -12.42
CA PRO A 102 2.21 -14.03 -11.07
C PRO A 102 3.18 -13.50 -10.01
N GLY A 103 4.43 -13.21 -10.38
CA GLY A 103 5.44 -12.71 -9.44
C GLY A 103 5.08 -11.37 -8.80
N TYR A 104 4.32 -10.51 -9.48
CA TYR A 104 3.82 -9.26 -8.89
C TYR A 104 2.72 -9.53 -7.85
N GLY A 105 1.79 -10.45 -8.15
CA GLY A 105 0.74 -10.83 -7.20
C GLY A 105 1.30 -11.49 -5.94
N GLU A 106 2.33 -12.33 -6.07
CA GLU A 106 3.02 -12.91 -4.90
C GLU A 106 3.73 -11.85 -4.05
N LEU A 107 4.36 -10.86 -4.69
CA LEU A 107 5.00 -9.73 -4.02
C LEU A 107 3.98 -8.90 -3.22
N ASP A 108 2.87 -8.54 -3.87
CA ASP A 108 1.78 -7.78 -3.27
C ASP A 108 1.16 -8.51 -2.06
N LEU A 109 0.93 -9.83 -2.18
CA LEU A 109 0.44 -10.66 -1.09
C LEU A 109 1.40 -10.72 0.10
N ARG A 110 2.71 -10.82 -0.14
CA ARG A 110 3.71 -10.83 0.95
C ARG A 110 3.73 -9.51 1.70
N LEU A 111 3.71 -8.39 0.98
CA LEU A 111 3.67 -7.06 1.58
C LEU A 111 2.37 -6.84 2.36
N THR A 112 1.23 -7.22 1.79
CA THR A 112 -0.08 -7.17 2.46
C THR A 112 -0.06 -7.96 3.76
N ALA A 113 0.48 -9.20 3.74
CA ALA A 113 0.61 -10.02 4.94
C ALA A 113 1.50 -9.36 6.00
N ALA A 114 2.64 -8.77 5.60
CA ALA A 114 3.55 -8.09 6.52
C ALA A 114 2.90 -6.85 7.17
N VAL A 115 2.14 -6.06 6.39
CA VAL A 115 1.36 -4.92 6.91
C VAL A 115 0.33 -5.39 7.93
N HIS A 116 -0.45 -6.41 7.61
CA HIS A 116 -1.45 -6.95 8.55
C HIS A 116 -0.79 -7.48 9.83
N LEU A 117 0.30 -8.24 9.73
CA LEU A 117 1.03 -8.73 10.91
C LEU A 117 1.57 -7.58 11.79
N ARG A 118 1.90 -6.43 11.21
CA ARG A 118 2.37 -5.26 11.95
C ARG A 118 1.25 -4.55 12.74
N PHE A 119 0.01 -4.61 12.26
CA PHE A 119 -1.10 -3.80 12.78
C PHE A 119 -2.29 -4.58 13.37
N GLY A 120 -2.32 -5.91 13.25
CA GLY A 120 -3.32 -6.80 13.89
C GLY A 120 -4.50 -7.17 13.02
#